data_AF-A0A7W0K062-F1
#
_entry.id   AF-A0A7W0K062-F1
#
_cell.length_a   1.000
_cell.length_b   1.000
_cell.length_c   1.000
_cell.angle_alpha   90.00
_cell.angle_beta   90.00
_cell.angle_gamma   90.00
#
_symmetry.space_group_name_H-M   'P 1'
#
loop_
_entity.id
_entity.type
_entity.pdbx_description
1 polymer ?
#
loop_
_entity_poly.entity_id
_entity_poly.type
_entity_poly.pdbx_seq_one_letter_code
_entity_poly.pdbx_strand_id
1 'polypeptide(L)' 'MTTLLAYLDPGSGSMILQILAGGLAAVAVTAKLYWNRILRFLRIRKDEPEAVKAEPASGSE' A
#
# COMPACT_ATOMS: atom_id res chain seq x y z
N MET A 1 -22.98 16.60 -33.58
CA MET A 1 -22.65 17.71 -32.66
C MET A 1 -21.87 17.15 -31.49
N THR A 2 -20.68 17.68 -31.25
CA THR A 2 -19.69 17.22 -30.27
C THR A 2 -20.16 17.50 -28.84
N THR A 3 -20.67 16.47 -28.15
CA THR A 3 -21.04 16.48 -26.73
C THR A 3 -19.81 16.43 -25.83
N LEU A 4 -18.81 17.29 -26.07
CA LEU A 4 -17.63 17.43 -25.21
C LEU A 4 -17.82 18.49 -24.11
N LEU A 5 -18.96 19.19 -24.09
CA LEU A 5 -19.31 20.22 -23.11
C LEU A 5 -20.00 19.70 -21.84
N ALA A 6 -20.21 18.38 -21.70
CA ALA A 6 -20.94 17.78 -20.57
C ALA A 6 -20.05 17.47 -19.34
N TYR A 7 -18.72 17.61 -19.45
CA TYR A 7 -17.79 17.43 -18.33
C TYR A 7 -17.84 18.58 -17.31
N LEU A 8 -18.41 19.72 -17.71
CA LEU A 8 -18.60 20.93 -16.92
C LEU A 8 -20.05 21.11 -16.40
N ASP A 9 -20.90 20.10 -16.50
CA ASP A 9 -22.15 20.13 -15.74
C ASP A 9 -21.80 20.05 -14.23
N PRO A 10 -22.33 20.93 -13.36
CA PRO A 10 -21.90 21.06 -11.97
C PRO A 10 -21.98 19.74 -11.16
N GLY A 11 -22.75 18.75 -11.61
CA GLY A 11 -22.77 17.41 -11.01
C GLY A 11 -21.57 16.52 -11.37
N SER A 12 -21.04 16.62 -12.60
CA SER A 12 -20.03 15.68 -13.12
C SER A 12 -18.62 15.98 -12.62
N GLY A 13 -18.27 17.25 -12.41
CA GLY A 13 -16.96 17.64 -11.88
C GLY A 13 -16.68 17.07 -10.48
N SER A 14 -17.71 17.07 -9.61
CA SER A 14 -17.61 16.54 -8.25
C SER A 14 -17.42 15.03 -8.21
N MET A 15 -18.10 14.29 -9.09
CA MET A 15 -17.98 12.83 -9.16
C MET A 15 -16.56 12.39 -9.51
N ILE A 16 -15.88 13.13 -10.39
CA ILE A 16 -14.52 12.82 -10.79
C ILE A 16 -13.54 13.11 -9.66
N LEU A 17 -13.70 14.25 -8.98
CA LEU A 17 -12.91 14.55 -7.78
C LEU A 17 -13.12 13.49 -6.68
N GLN A 18 -14.34 12.99 -6.51
CA GLN A 18 -14.65 11.92 -5.56
C GLN A 18 -14.03 10.57 -5.96
N ILE A 19 -14.07 10.20 -7.23
CA ILE A 19 -13.42 8.98 -7.73
C ILE A 19 -11.91 9.08 -7.58
N LEU A 20 -11.32 10.25 -7.87
CA LEU A 20 -9.89 10.50 -7.67
C LEU A 20 -9.53 10.44 -6.20
N ALA A 21 -10.28 11.10 -5.32
CA ALA A 21 -10.04 11.09 -3.89
C ALA A 21 -10.21 9.68 -3.28
N GLY A 22 -11.30 9.00 -3.62
CA GLY A 22 -11.60 7.63 -3.17
C GLY A 22 -10.59 6.62 -3.71
N GLY A 23 -10.22 6.73 -4.99
CA GLY A 23 -9.20 5.90 -5.62
C GLY A 23 -7.83 6.10 -4.97
N LEU A 24 -7.43 7.35 -4.73
CA LEU A 24 -6.17 7.67 -4.07
C LEU A 24 -6.15 7.16 -2.63
N ALA A 25 -7.25 7.29 -1.89
CA ALA A 25 -7.39 6.76 -0.54
C ALA A 25 -7.29 5.22 -0.52
N ALA A 26 -7.97 4.53 -1.45
CA ALA A 26 -7.91 3.08 -1.56
C ALA A 26 -6.49 2.59 -1.87
N VAL A 27 -5.78 3.26 -2.79
CA VAL A 27 -4.38 2.97 -3.11
C VAL A 27 -3.48 3.19 -1.89
N ALA A 28 -3.63 4.31 -1.19
CA ALA A 28 -2.84 4.63 -0.01
C ALA A 28 -3.05 3.62 1.13
N VAL A 29 -4.30 3.24 1.40
CA VAL A 29 -4.65 2.25 2.43
C VAL A 29 -4.12 0.87 2.04
N THR A 30 -4.26 0.47 0.78
CA THR A 30 -3.74 -0.80 0.29
C THR A 30 -2.21 -0.84 0.39
N ALA A 31 -1.52 0.22 -0.05
CA ALA A 31 -0.07 0.32 0.09
C ALA A 31 0.37 0.26 1.55
N LYS A 32 -0.35 0.92 2.45
CA LYS A 32 -0.08 0.88 3.90
C LYS A 32 -0.28 -0.53 4.49
N LEU A 33 -1.37 -1.21 4.13
CA LEU A 33 -1.67 -2.56 4.62
C LEU A 33 -0.63 -3.58 4.13
N TYR A 34 -0.19 -3.45 2.88
CA TYR A 34 0.76 -4.36 2.25
C TYR A 34 2.21 -3.91 2.31
N TRP A 35 2.54 -2.87 3.07
CA TRP A 35 3.88 -2.27 3.09
C TRP A 35 5.01 -3.30 3.26
N ASN A 36 4.88 -4.23 4.21
CA ASN A 36 5.86 -5.29 4.42
C ASN A 36 5.97 -6.26 3.23
N ARG A 37 4.84 -6.58 2.57
CA ARG A 37 4.81 -7.45 1.40
C ARG A 37 5.40 -6.75 0.18
N ILE A 38 5.12 -5.46 0.00
CA ILE A 38 5.68 -4.60 -1.03
C ILE A 38 7.19 -4.51 -0.85
N LEU A 39 7.69 -4.20 0.35
CA LEU A 39 9.13 -4.14 0.62
C LEU A 39 9.86 -5.48 0.40
N ARG A 40 9.20 -6.61 0.70
CA ARG A 40 9.71 -7.95 0.37
C ARG A 40 9.69 -8.23 -1.13
N PHE A 41 8.62 -7.85 -1.83
CA PHE A 41 8.47 -8.03 -3.28
C PHE A 41 9.49 -7.20 -4.06
N LEU A 42 9.72 -5.95 -3.66
CA LEU A 42 10.77 -5.09 -4.21
C LEU A 42 12.18 -5.51 -3.75
N ARG A 43 12.31 -6.57 -2.94
CA ARG A 43 13.58 -7.10 -2.44
C ARG A 43 14.42 -6.07 -1.66
N ILE A 44 13.76 -5.00 -1.20
CA ILE A 44 14.39 -3.89 -0.44
C ILE A 44 14.71 -4.34 0.98
N ARG A 45 13.88 -5.22 1.55
CA ARG A 45 14.20 -5.89 2.82
C ARG A 45 14.82 -7.26 2.54
N LYS A 46 16.12 -7.41 2.85
CA LYS A 46 16.69 -8.71 3.16
C LYS A 46 16.01 -9.19 4.44
N ASP A 47 15.44 -10.40 4.42
CA ASP A 47 15.09 -11.09 5.66
C ASP A 47 16.39 -11.13 6.48
N GLU A 48 16.43 -10.34 7.55
CA GLU A 48 17.45 -10.49 8.56
C GLU A 48 17.30 -11.94 9.03
N PRO A 49 18.30 -12.81 8.82
CA PRO A 49 18.21 -14.18 9.27
C PRO A 49 17.95 -14.08 10.76
N GLU A 50 16.79 -14.61 11.14
CA GLU A 50 16.38 -14.84 12.52
C GLU A 50 17.64 -15.26 13.25
N ALA A 51 18.16 -14.33 14.07
CA ALA A 51 19.33 -14.57 14.86
C ALA A 51 18.94 -15.76 15.70
N VAL A 52 19.41 -16.94 15.27
CA VAL A 52 19.36 -18.18 16.03
C VAL A 52 19.95 -17.78 17.35
N LYS A 53 19.05 -17.50 18.30
CA LYS A 53 19.39 -17.34 19.69
C LYS A 53 19.77 -18.75 20.07
N ALA A 54 21.05 -19.06 19.83
CA ALA A 54 21.69 -20.25 20.30
C ALA A 54 21.41 -20.25 21.79
N GLU A 55 20.46 -21.08 22.15
CA GLU A 55 20.19 -21.49 23.50
C GLU A 55 21.42 -22.31 23.89
N PRO A 56 22.29 -21.84 24.81
CA PRO A 56 23.18 -22.77 25.46
C PRO A 56 22.31 -23.58 26.43
N ALA A 57 21.77 -24.68 25.92
CA ALA A 57 21.50 -25.83 26.76
C ALA A 57 22.82 -26.28 27.40
N SER A 58 22.73 -26.76 28.65
CA SER A 58 23.79 -27.43 29.44
C SER A 58 24.77 -26.45 30.10
N GLY A 59 25.04 -26.50 31.40
CA GLY A 59 24.71 -27.41 32.50
C GLY A 59 25.46 -26.83 33.71
N SER A 60 24.82 -26.73 34.88
CA SER A 60 25.31 -27.44 36.07
C SER A 60 26.84 -27.60 36.17
N GLU A 61 27.49 -26.70 36.88
CA GLU A 61 28.65 -26.97 37.76
C GLU A 61 28.53 -26.06 38.99
#